data_AF-Q9B273-F1
#
_entry.id   AF-Q9B273-F1
#
_cell.length_a   1.000
_cell.length_b   1.000
_cell.length_c   1.000
_cell.angle_alpha   90.00
_cell.angle_beta   90.00
_cell.angle_gamma   90.00
#
_symmetry.space_group_name_H-M   'P 1'
#
loop_
_entity.id
_entity.type
_entity.pdbx_description
1 polymer ?
#
loop_
_entity_poly.entity_id
_entity_poly.type
_entity_poly.pdbx_seq_one_letter_code
_entity_poly.pdbx_strand_id
1 'polypeptide(L)'
;RKTHQAVKIVNSSLNDLPSPANISAWWNFGSLLGLCLIMQILTGLFLAMHYSADAALAFNSVTHLCREVHFGWLLRNLHANGASMFFICLYLHIGRGLYYGSYMN
;
A
#
# COMPACT_ATOMS: atom_id res chain seq x y z
N ARG A 1 -17.10 4.90 21.32
CA ARG A 1 -15.84 5.30 20.65
C ARG A 1 -14.75 5.85 21.58
N LYS A 2 -15.08 6.61 22.63
CA LYS A 2 -14.07 7.27 23.50
C LYS A 2 -13.68 6.50 24.77
N THR A 3 -14.46 5.50 25.18
CA THR A 3 -14.31 4.79 26.46
C THR A 3 -13.43 3.55 26.36
N HIS A 4 -13.68 2.67 25.39
CA HIS A 4 -12.88 1.46 25.19
C HIS A 4 -11.47 1.82 24.69
N GLN A 5 -10.44 1.37 25.40
CA GLN A 5 -9.04 1.73 25.17
C GLN A 5 -8.60 1.55 23.71
N ALA A 6 -8.88 0.38 23.10
CA ALA A 6 -8.50 0.12 21.72
C ALA A 6 -9.25 1.01 20.71
N VAL A 7 -10.53 1.28 20.97
CA VAL A 7 -11.36 2.11 20.07
C VAL A 7 -10.98 3.58 20.23
N LYS A 8 -10.53 4.00 21.41
CA LYS A 8 -10.05 5.36 21.67
C LYS A 8 -8.86 5.71 20.78
N ILE A 9 -7.91 4.78 20.59
CA ILE A 9 -6.74 4.97 19.72
C ILE A 9 -7.17 5.21 18.28
N VAL A 10 -8.06 4.37 17.75
CA VAL A 10 -8.63 4.52 16.40
C VAL A 10 -9.39 5.85 16.28
N ASN A 11 -10.17 6.19 17.31
CA ASN A 11 -10.96 7.41 17.32
C ASN A 11 -10.08 8.67 17.26
N SER A 12 -9.06 8.78 18.11
CA SER A 12 -8.18 9.95 18.14
C SER A 12 -7.30 10.07 16.89
N SER A 13 -6.98 8.95 16.24
CA SER A 13 -6.05 8.94 15.10
C SER A 13 -6.74 9.11 13.75
N LEU A 14 -8.02 8.73 13.63
CA LEU A 14 -8.74 8.71 12.34
C LEU A 14 -10.05 9.49 12.32
N ASN A 15 -10.81 9.54 13.42
CA ASN A 15 -12.15 10.15 13.43
C ASN A 15 -12.16 11.56 14.00
N ASP A 16 -11.73 11.71 15.24
CA ASP A 16 -11.69 12.98 15.96
C ASP A 16 -10.28 13.62 15.86
N LEU A 17 -9.52 13.37 14.78
CA LEU A 17 -8.21 13.99 14.55
C LEU A 17 -8.39 15.44 14.07
N PRO A 18 -7.99 16.46 14.84
CA PRO A 18 -8.05 17.85 14.37
C PRO A 18 -7.08 18.02 13.20
N SER A 19 -7.61 18.34 12.02
CA SER A 19 -6.83 18.56 10.80
C SER A 19 -7.03 20.00 10.30
N PRO A 20 -5.99 20.66 9.78
CA PRO A 20 -6.15 21.99 9.19
C PRO A 20 -7.15 21.98 8.03
N ALA A 21 -8.03 22.99 7.97
CA ALA A 21 -9.08 23.05 6.95
C ALA A 21 -8.54 23.30 5.52
N ASN A 22 -7.31 23.79 5.40
CA ASN A 22 -6.68 24.22 4.16
C ASN A 22 -5.65 23.23 3.59
N ILE A 23 -5.69 21.95 4.00
CA ILE A 23 -4.82 20.94 3.39
C ILE A 23 -5.20 20.70 1.93
N SER A 24 -4.21 20.69 1.04
CA SER A 24 -4.39 20.47 -0.39
C SER A 24 -4.44 18.98 -0.74
N ALA A 25 -4.69 18.66 -2.01
CA ALA A 25 -4.71 17.27 -2.50
C ALA A 25 -3.41 16.50 -2.19
N TRP A 26 -2.28 17.20 -2.04
CA TRP A 26 -0.97 16.59 -1.75
C TRP A 26 -0.91 15.85 -0.40
N TRP A 27 -1.80 16.15 0.56
CA TRP A 27 -1.87 15.43 1.83
C TRP A 27 -2.50 14.02 1.70
N ASN A 28 -3.14 13.70 0.57
CA ASN A 28 -3.74 12.38 0.34
C ASN A 28 -2.69 11.28 0.08
N PHE A 29 -1.47 11.62 -0.34
CA PHE A 29 -0.47 10.61 -0.67
C PHE A 29 -0.03 9.77 0.54
N GLY A 30 -0.24 10.24 1.76
CA GLY A 30 -0.02 9.43 2.96
C GLY A 30 -1.01 8.26 3.09
N SER A 31 -2.32 8.51 2.92
CA SER A 31 -3.33 7.45 2.96
C SER A 31 -3.24 6.52 1.76
N LEU A 32 -2.92 7.06 0.57
CA LEU A 32 -2.66 6.24 -0.63
C LEU A 32 -1.46 5.30 -0.44
N LEU A 33 -0.39 5.73 0.22
CA LEU A 33 0.72 4.84 0.58
C LEU A 33 0.26 3.70 1.51
N GLY A 34 -0.59 4.00 2.50
CA GLY A 34 -1.20 2.98 3.35
C GLY A 34 -2.04 1.97 2.55
N LEU A 35 -2.84 2.46 1.60
CA LEU A 35 -3.61 1.60 0.68
C LEU A 35 -2.69 0.73 -0.18
N CYS A 36 -1.64 1.31 -0.77
CA CYS A 36 -0.66 0.58 -1.56
C CYS A 36 0.00 -0.52 -0.72
N LEU A 37 0.39 -0.24 0.53
CA LEU A 37 1.01 -1.21 1.41
C LEU A 37 0.08 -2.40 1.70
N ILE A 38 -1.18 -2.14 2.08
CA ILE A 38 -2.17 -3.19 2.33
C ILE A 38 -2.36 -4.04 1.07
N MET A 39 -2.52 -3.40 -0.08
CA MET A 39 -2.70 -4.11 -1.35
C MET A 39 -1.47 -4.97 -1.70
N GLN A 40 -0.25 -4.47 -1.53
CA GLN A 40 0.98 -5.25 -1.77
C GLN A 40 1.12 -6.44 -0.82
N ILE A 41 0.82 -6.28 0.47
CA ILE A 41 0.88 -7.38 1.45
C ILE A 41 -0.12 -8.47 1.09
N LEU A 42 -1.38 -8.09 0.83
CA LEU A 42 -2.43 -9.05 0.50
C LEU A 42 -2.11 -9.79 -0.80
N THR A 43 -1.86 -9.06 -1.89
CA THR A 43 -1.53 -9.68 -3.18
C THR A 43 -0.26 -10.51 -3.11
N GLY A 44 0.78 -10.03 -2.43
CA GLY A 44 2.04 -10.75 -2.24
C GLY A 44 1.86 -12.06 -1.46
N LEU A 45 1.03 -12.05 -0.41
CA LEU A 45 0.68 -13.25 0.34
C LEU A 45 0.00 -14.29 -0.55
N PHE A 46 -0.99 -13.89 -1.34
CA PHE A 46 -1.67 -14.80 -2.27
C PHE A 46 -0.74 -15.33 -3.37
N LEU A 47 0.16 -14.49 -3.89
CA LEU A 47 1.16 -14.92 -4.86
C LEU A 47 2.16 -15.93 -4.26
N ALA A 48 2.60 -15.69 -3.02
CA ALA A 48 3.56 -16.54 -2.33
C ALA A 48 3.04 -17.97 -2.10
N MET A 49 1.73 -18.17 -1.94
CA MET A 49 1.12 -19.50 -1.81
C MET A 49 1.29 -20.39 -3.07
N HIS A 50 1.57 -19.79 -4.23
CA HIS A 50 1.71 -20.50 -5.51
C HIS A 50 3.10 -20.36 -6.14
N TYR A 51 4.00 -19.61 -5.49
CA TYR A 51 5.35 -19.35 -5.97
C TYR A 51 6.34 -20.42 -5.45
N SER A 52 7.29 -20.83 -6.30
CA SER A 52 8.42 -21.67 -5.90
C SER A 52 9.72 -20.86 -5.97
N ALA A 53 10.46 -20.81 -4.87
CA ALA A 53 11.69 -20.03 -4.75
C ALA A 53 12.93 -20.72 -5.35
N ASP A 54 12.82 -21.99 -5.76
CA ASP A 54 13.91 -22.69 -6.45
C ASP A 54 14.20 -22.04 -7.80
N ALA A 55 15.47 -21.74 -8.09
CA ALA A 55 15.87 -21.01 -9.29
C ALA A 55 15.48 -21.72 -10.61
N ALA A 56 15.41 -23.05 -10.63
CA ALA A 56 14.98 -23.82 -11.80
C ALA A 56 13.46 -23.75 -12.02
N LEU A 57 12.69 -23.44 -10.97
CA LEU A 57 11.22 -23.41 -11.00
C LEU A 57 10.62 -22.00 -10.91
N ALA A 58 11.39 -21.00 -10.50
CA ALA A 58 10.90 -19.65 -10.20
C ALA A 58 10.08 -19.04 -11.34
N PHE A 59 10.63 -19.01 -12.56
CA PHE A 59 9.92 -18.46 -13.73
C PHE A 59 8.69 -19.28 -14.11
N ASN A 60 8.80 -20.61 -14.06
CA ASN A 60 7.71 -21.52 -14.40
C ASN A 60 6.55 -21.38 -13.39
N SER A 61 6.85 -21.19 -12.11
CA SER A 61 5.82 -20.99 -11.08
C SER A 61 5.02 -19.69 -11.27
N VAL A 62 5.68 -18.60 -11.70
CA VAL A 62 4.99 -17.34 -12.05
C VAL A 62 4.14 -17.52 -13.31
N THR A 63 4.62 -18.28 -14.29
CA THR A 63 3.86 -18.58 -15.51
C THR A 63 2.62 -19.41 -15.20
N HIS A 64 2.77 -20.47 -14.39
CA HIS A 64 1.67 -21.28 -13.87
C HIS A 64 0.66 -20.42 -13.12
N LEU A 65 1.12 -19.51 -12.24
CA LEU A 65 0.25 -18.59 -11.53
C LEU A 65 -0.61 -17.73 -12.48
N CYS A 66 -0.02 -17.19 -13.55
CA CYS A 66 -0.76 -16.35 -14.49
C CYS A 66 -1.79 -17.12 -15.33
N ARG A 67 -1.56 -18.41 -15.60
CA ARG A 67 -2.37 -19.19 -16.56
C ARG A 67 -3.35 -20.15 -15.90
N GLU A 68 -2.93 -20.76 -14.79
CA GLU A 68 -3.63 -21.90 -14.18
C GLU A 68 -4.32 -21.54 -12.86
N VAL A 69 -3.84 -20.51 -12.15
CA VAL A 69 -4.50 -20.05 -10.90
C VAL A 69 -5.65 -19.10 -11.26
N HIS A 70 -6.83 -19.35 -10.69
CA HIS A 70 -7.99 -18.48 -10.87
C HIS A 70 -7.67 -17.04 -10.45
N PHE A 71 -7.89 -16.08 -11.36
CA PHE A 71 -7.50 -14.67 -11.18
C PHE A 71 -6.01 -14.43 -10.86
N GLY A 72 -5.14 -15.42 -11.06
CA GLY A 72 -3.71 -15.29 -10.78
C GLY A 72 -3.05 -14.22 -11.64
N TRP A 73 -3.45 -14.09 -12.91
CA TRP A 73 -3.02 -12.98 -13.77
C TRP A 73 -3.36 -11.61 -13.18
N LEU A 74 -4.55 -11.47 -12.58
CA LEU A 74 -5.02 -10.22 -11.98
C LEU A 74 -4.20 -9.91 -10.72
N LEU A 75 -4.01 -10.89 -9.83
CA LEU A 75 -3.18 -10.75 -8.63
C LEU A 75 -1.75 -10.34 -8.98
N ARG A 76 -1.14 -11.00 -9.98
CA ARG A 76 0.23 -10.70 -10.43
C ARG A 76 0.31 -9.29 -11.01
N ASN A 77 -0.65 -8.89 -11.84
CA ASN A 77 -0.65 -7.54 -12.43
C ASN A 77 -0.93 -6.47 -11.39
N LEU A 78 -1.80 -6.72 -10.42
CA LEU A 78 -2.09 -5.81 -9.32
C LEU A 78 -0.85 -5.62 -8.43
N HIS A 79 -0.14 -6.70 -8.09
CA HIS A 79 1.10 -6.63 -7.30
C HIS A 79 2.24 -5.90 -8.06
N ALA A 80 2.39 -6.16 -9.36
CA ALA A 80 3.43 -5.56 -10.18
C ALA A 80 3.19 -4.06 -10.44
N ASN A 81 1.99 -3.69 -10.91
CA ASN A 81 1.66 -2.27 -11.15
C ASN A 81 1.45 -1.51 -9.83
N GLY A 82 1.01 -2.22 -8.79
CA GLY A 82 0.89 -1.72 -7.43
C GLY A 82 2.22 -1.27 -6.84
N ALA A 83 3.30 -2.01 -7.10
CA ALA A 83 4.65 -1.60 -6.73
C ALA A 83 5.05 -0.28 -7.41
N SER A 84 4.77 -0.11 -8.71
CA SER A 84 5.02 1.16 -9.41
C SER A 84 4.20 2.30 -8.82
N MET A 85 2.91 2.08 -8.54
CA MET A 85 2.05 3.08 -7.90
C MET A 85 2.54 3.45 -6.50
N PHE A 86 3.06 2.48 -5.74
CA PHE A 86 3.68 2.73 -4.44
C PHE A 86 4.81 3.75 -4.57
N PHE A 87 5.73 3.56 -5.52
CA PHE A 87 6.85 4.49 -5.73
C PHE A 87 6.39 5.87 -6.22
N ILE A 88 5.37 5.93 -7.09
CA ILE A 88 4.76 7.22 -7.48
C ILE A 88 4.23 7.95 -6.25
N CYS A 89 3.42 7.29 -5.42
CA CYS A 89 2.90 7.86 -4.19
C CYS A 89 4.02 8.28 -3.22
N LEU A 90 5.08 7.47 -3.12
CA LEU A 90 6.21 7.73 -2.24
C LEU A 90 6.94 9.01 -2.65
N TYR A 91 7.29 9.15 -3.93
CA TYR A 91 8.00 10.33 -4.41
C TYR A 91 7.15 11.59 -4.32
N LEU A 92 5.84 11.51 -4.60
CA LEU A 92 4.94 12.65 -4.43
C LEU A 92 4.75 13.01 -2.95
N HIS A 93 4.69 12.03 -2.05
CA HIS A 93 4.61 12.26 -0.61
C HIS A 93 5.88 12.95 -0.07
N ILE A 94 7.06 12.49 -0.48
CA ILE A 94 8.36 13.09 -0.13
C ILE A 94 8.45 14.50 -0.72
N GLY A 95 8.13 14.66 -2.01
CA GLY A 95 8.16 15.96 -2.70
C GLY A 95 7.26 16.99 -2.04
N ARG A 96 6.05 16.61 -1.63
CA ARG A 96 5.17 17.44 -0.79
C ARG A 96 5.88 17.85 0.50
N GLY A 97 6.51 16.91 1.21
CA GLY A 97 7.20 17.18 2.47
C GLY A 97 8.35 18.18 2.31
N LEU A 98 9.10 18.09 1.21
CA LEU A 98 10.15 19.05 0.86
C LEU A 98 9.57 20.44 0.52
N TYR A 99 8.55 20.49 -0.34
CA TYR A 99 7.96 21.76 -0.80
C TYR A 99 7.30 22.56 0.33
N TYR A 100 6.58 21.89 1.23
CA TYR A 100 5.89 22.54 2.35
C TYR A 100 6.75 22.59 3.64
N GLY A 101 8.02 22.21 3.60
CA GLY A 101 8.90 22.22 4.77
C GLY A 101 8.45 21.31 5.92
N SER A 102 7.72 20.23 5.63
CA SER A 102 7.12 19.35 6.66
C SER A 102 8.15 18.54 7.46
N TYR A 103 9.44 18.65 7.14
CA TYR A 103 10.54 18.07 7.89
C TYR A 103 11.05 18.99 9.03
N MET A 104 10.58 20.24 9.08
CA MET A 104 10.91 21.17 10.17
C MET A 104 9.96 20.90 11.34
N ASN A 105 10.53 20.73 12.54
CA ASN A 105 9.77 20.63 13.79
C ASN A 105 9.31 22.01 14.28
#